data_AF-A0A1W0E569-F1
#
_entry.id   AF-A0A1W0E569-F1
#
_cell.length_a   1.000
_cell.length_b   1.000
_cell.length_c   1.000
_cell.angle_alpha   90.00
_cell.angle_beta   90.00
_cell.angle_gamma   90.00
#
_symmetry.space_group_name_H-M   'P 1'
#
loop_
_entity.id
_entity.type
_entity.pdbx_description
1 polymer ?
#
loop_
_entity_poly.entity_id
_entity_poly.type
_entity_poly.pdbx_seq_one_letter_code
_entity_poly.pdbx_strand_id
1 'polypeptide(L)'
;MLIFFYFYNFLVNSASISTPKTSANENSPCSSAENVQEFLSFLDEDVLTNNRGNSKKICETHNISMDKQTLKRDGVVLTFSIFDTDKMQMSALADFVKKYFTAEHADLLDNTRNMLDLVDEMLKIFGNGEIPQNLEEGRQEYNSWLGKNDLALLKVKEKTFQHLFHVRYDPKWYKGPDNLFWQFLGKKQNLLNSILKYNNLELSLKVLRSLKGLKQKFGYFYGCFVILKKYLKSKMEPCENSVDFNDFEGKITKCNCISCSEYKPLIAYLLHLQGIFDTVITLHPLEQTYSNIKYYYENQDIFKKDVEKSIENLKDFKKLISD
;
A
#
# COMPACT_ATOMS: atom_id res chain seq x y z
N MET A 1 -5.24 -12.32 -22.42
CA MET A 1 -4.01 -11.86 -21.70
C MET A 1 -3.05 -11.05 -22.58
N LEU A 2 -2.90 -11.35 -23.88
CA LEU A 2 -2.06 -10.58 -24.80
C LEU A 2 -2.56 -9.17 -25.13
N ILE A 3 -3.89 -8.96 -25.15
CA ILE A 3 -4.50 -7.65 -25.49
C ILE A 3 -4.18 -6.56 -24.44
N PHE A 4 -3.99 -6.94 -23.16
CA PHE A 4 -3.61 -6.00 -22.09
C PHE A 4 -2.16 -5.51 -22.24
N PHE A 5 -1.27 -6.33 -22.78
CA PHE A 5 0.14 -5.99 -22.99
C PHE A 5 0.36 -4.99 -24.13
N TYR A 6 -0.45 -5.07 -25.20
CA TYR A 6 -0.37 -4.13 -26.32
C TYR A 6 -0.97 -2.76 -25.99
N PHE A 7 -2.05 -2.70 -25.21
CA PHE A 7 -2.60 -1.43 -24.71
C PHE A 7 -1.63 -0.72 -23.75
N TYR A 8 -0.86 -1.49 -22.98
CA TYR A 8 0.16 -0.99 -22.05
C TYR A 8 1.37 -0.36 -22.75
N ASN A 9 1.92 -1.00 -23.79
CA ASN A 9 3.01 -0.39 -24.58
C ASN A 9 2.58 0.88 -25.33
N PHE A 10 1.31 0.98 -25.71
CA PHE A 10 0.77 2.18 -26.35
C PHE A 10 0.73 3.39 -25.39
N LEU A 11 0.37 3.18 -24.13
CA LEU A 11 0.38 4.24 -23.09
C LEU A 11 1.79 4.65 -22.68
N VAL A 12 2.72 3.70 -22.60
CA VAL A 12 4.13 4.00 -22.29
C VAL A 12 4.79 4.78 -23.44
N ASN A 13 4.52 4.43 -24.70
CA ASN A 13 5.13 5.11 -25.84
C ASN A 13 4.54 6.50 -26.14
N SER A 14 3.26 6.73 -25.81
CA SER A 14 2.62 8.04 -25.99
C SER A 14 3.04 9.07 -24.93
N ALA A 15 3.55 8.63 -23.76
CA ALA A 15 4.13 9.51 -22.75
C ALA A 15 5.56 9.99 -23.07
N SER A 16 6.24 9.36 -24.04
CA SER A 16 7.65 9.62 -24.38
C SER A 16 7.90 10.60 -25.53
N ILE A 17 6.88 11.25 -26.10
CA ILE A 17 7.07 12.22 -27.19
C ILE A 17 6.66 13.62 -26.73
N SER A 18 7.60 14.30 -26.06
CA SER A 18 7.87 15.75 -26.08
C SER A 18 8.60 16.20 -24.81
N THR A 19 9.87 15.83 -24.70
CA THR A 19 10.81 16.54 -23.82
C THR A 19 11.51 17.65 -24.60
N PRO A 20 11.38 18.91 -24.22
CA PRO A 20 12.56 19.76 -24.11
C PRO A 20 13.34 19.30 -22.87
N LYS A 21 14.64 19.06 -23.05
CA LYS A 21 15.58 18.93 -21.95
C LYS A 21 15.60 20.25 -21.18
N THR A 22 14.97 20.29 -20.03
CA THR A 22 15.34 21.22 -18.96
C THR A 22 15.94 20.41 -17.84
N SER A 23 17.25 20.56 -17.68
CA SER A 23 17.96 20.28 -16.44
C SER A 23 17.37 21.15 -15.33
N ALA A 24 16.38 20.64 -14.63
CA ALA A 24 15.82 21.27 -13.45
C ALA A 24 16.42 20.62 -12.22
N ASN A 25 17.43 21.31 -11.70
CA ASN A 25 17.87 21.22 -10.32
C ASN A 25 16.69 21.70 -9.46
N GLU A 26 15.87 20.80 -8.89
CA GLU A 26 14.74 21.18 -8.05
C GLU A 26 14.75 20.42 -6.73
N ASN A 27 15.45 21.01 -5.76
CA ASN A 27 15.02 20.99 -4.37
C ASN A 27 13.58 21.53 -4.31
N SER A 28 12.57 20.69 -4.51
CA SER A 28 11.17 21.12 -4.45
C SER A 28 10.66 21.08 -2.99
N PRO A 29 10.18 22.21 -2.42
CA PRO A 29 9.74 22.31 -1.04
C PRO A 29 8.33 21.72 -0.90
N CYS A 30 8.23 20.41 -0.67
CA CYS A 30 6.95 19.70 -0.74
C CYS A 30 5.94 19.99 0.41
N SER A 31 6.17 20.97 1.31
CA SER A 31 5.21 21.33 2.36
C SER A 31 4.80 22.81 2.41
N SER A 32 5.09 23.61 1.37
CA SER A 32 4.65 25.01 1.39
C SER A 32 3.12 25.12 1.40
N ALA A 33 2.59 26.10 2.12
CA ALA A 33 1.16 26.45 2.11
C ALA A 33 0.63 26.71 0.69
N GLU A 34 1.51 27.01 -0.26
CA GLU A 34 1.23 27.15 -1.69
C GLU A 34 0.85 25.81 -2.33
N ASN A 35 1.54 24.71 -2.02
CA ASN A 35 1.19 23.38 -2.54
C ASN A 35 -0.17 22.90 -2.05
N VAL A 36 -0.51 23.22 -0.78
CA VAL A 36 -1.84 22.94 -0.23
C VAL A 36 -2.89 23.81 -0.90
N GLN A 37 -2.62 25.10 -1.06
CA GLN A 37 -3.52 26.02 -1.75
C GLN A 37 -3.79 25.56 -3.19
N GLU A 38 -2.75 25.15 -3.90
CA GLU A 38 -2.88 24.68 -5.27
C GLU A 38 -3.67 23.36 -5.30
N PHE A 39 -3.42 22.41 -4.39
CA PHE A 39 -4.22 21.19 -4.28
C PHE A 39 -5.71 21.48 -4.06
N LEU A 40 -6.03 22.37 -3.12
CA LEU A 40 -7.40 22.74 -2.81
C LEU A 40 -8.06 23.53 -3.95
N SER A 41 -7.28 24.28 -4.74
CA SER A 41 -7.82 25.04 -5.88
C SER A 41 -8.35 24.17 -7.03
N PHE A 42 -8.01 22.87 -7.04
CA PHE A 42 -8.61 21.91 -7.97
C PHE A 42 -10.00 21.43 -7.53
N LEU A 43 -10.43 21.79 -6.31
CA LEU A 43 -11.71 21.39 -5.74
C LEU A 43 -12.69 22.57 -5.79
N ASP A 44 -13.96 22.24 -6.01
CA ASP A 44 -15.04 23.22 -5.98
C ASP A 44 -15.24 23.74 -4.55
N GLU A 45 -15.26 25.08 -4.38
CA GLU A 45 -15.41 25.75 -3.09
C GLU A 45 -16.75 25.41 -2.41
N ASP A 46 -17.82 25.20 -3.17
CA ASP A 46 -19.12 24.81 -2.63
C ASP A 46 -19.03 23.41 -2.01
N VAL A 47 -18.23 22.52 -2.62
CA VAL A 47 -18.05 21.15 -2.12
C VAL A 47 -17.18 21.14 -0.86
N LEU A 48 -16.09 21.92 -0.83
CA LEU A 48 -15.28 22.11 0.38
C LEU A 48 -16.11 22.70 1.53
N THR A 49 -16.95 23.69 1.22
CA THR A 49 -17.88 24.30 2.17
C THR A 49 -18.90 23.29 2.70
N ASN A 50 -19.48 22.47 1.83
CA ASN A 50 -20.41 21.41 2.22
C ASN A 50 -19.73 20.34 3.10
N ASN A 51 -18.52 19.91 2.76
CA ASN A 51 -17.75 18.97 3.57
C ASN A 51 -17.50 19.52 4.98
N ARG A 52 -17.05 20.79 5.08
CA ARG A 52 -16.85 21.47 6.37
C ARG A 52 -18.15 21.62 7.15
N GLY A 53 -19.26 21.97 6.47
CA GLY A 53 -20.59 22.06 7.06
C GLY A 53 -21.06 20.73 7.65
N ASN A 54 -20.87 19.62 6.92
CA ASN A 54 -21.18 18.28 7.40
C ASN A 54 -20.34 17.90 8.62
N SER A 55 -19.03 18.16 8.60
CA SER A 55 -18.15 17.89 9.76
C SER A 55 -18.58 18.70 10.99
N LYS A 56 -18.94 19.98 10.83
CA LYS A 56 -19.46 20.82 11.92
C LYS A 56 -20.75 20.26 12.51
N LYS A 57 -21.72 19.91 11.65
CA LYS A 57 -23.01 19.35 12.08
C LYS A 57 -22.81 18.06 12.88
N ILE A 58 -21.89 17.19 12.45
CA ILE A 58 -21.53 15.97 13.20
C ILE A 58 -20.97 16.33 14.57
N CYS A 59 -20.05 17.30 14.65
CA CYS A 59 -19.47 17.72 15.92
C CYS A 59 -20.53 18.28 16.87
N GLU A 60 -21.42 19.14 16.39
CA GLU A 60 -22.52 19.73 17.16
C GLU A 60 -23.49 18.66 17.66
N THR A 61 -23.92 17.74 16.78
CA THR A 61 -24.88 16.68 17.10
C THR A 61 -24.34 15.72 18.17
N HIS A 62 -23.02 15.50 18.19
CA HIS A 62 -22.37 14.53 19.08
C HIS A 62 -21.55 15.15 20.21
N ASN A 63 -21.73 16.46 20.48
CA ASN A 63 -21.04 17.21 21.53
C ASN A 63 -19.51 17.06 21.48
N ILE A 64 -18.93 17.07 20.27
CA ILE A 64 -17.48 17.02 20.06
C ILE A 64 -16.94 18.44 20.14
N SER A 65 -15.91 18.67 20.97
CA SER A 65 -15.25 19.98 21.02
C SER A 65 -14.67 20.32 19.64
N MET A 66 -15.07 21.48 19.13
CA MET A 66 -14.54 22.08 17.91
C MET A 66 -13.41 23.08 18.19
N ASP A 67 -13.13 23.33 19.48
CA ASP A 67 -12.05 24.21 19.91
C ASP A 67 -10.70 23.66 19.46
N LYS A 68 -9.70 24.54 19.46
CA LYS A 68 -8.34 24.22 19.04
C LYS A 68 -7.75 23.11 19.94
N GLN A 69 -7.46 21.96 19.33
CA GLN A 69 -6.86 20.80 19.98
C GLN A 69 -5.40 20.64 19.55
N THR A 70 -4.62 19.94 20.37
CA THR A 70 -3.21 19.63 20.07
C THR A 70 -2.90 18.17 20.28
N LEU A 71 -2.18 17.57 19.33
CA LEU A 71 -1.52 16.28 19.46
C LEU A 71 -0.01 16.53 19.53
N LYS A 72 0.64 16.10 20.61
CA LYS A 72 2.09 16.30 20.83
C LYS A 72 2.84 14.97 20.89
N ARG A 73 4.00 14.88 20.23
CA ARG A 73 5.01 13.84 20.51
C ARG A 73 6.41 14.37 20.25
N ASP A 74 7.34 14.04 21.13
CA ASP A 74 8.77 14.36 21.02
C ASP A 74 9.03 15.86 20.73
N GLY A 75 8.21 16.73 21.31
CA GLY A 75 8.27 18.18 21.12
C GLY A 75 7.61 18.72 19.84
N VAL A 76 7.23 17.85 18.90
CA VAL A 76 6.48 18.24 17.69
C VAL A 76 4.98 18.25 18.00
N VAL A 77 4.30 19.32 17.57
CA VAL A 77 2.87 19.55 17.86
C VAL A 77 2.09 19.66 16.55
N LEU A 78 1.07 18.81 16.40
CA LEU A 78 -0.02 19.01 15.44
C LEU A 78 -1.12 19.78 16.15
N THR A 79 -1.46 20.95 15.63
CA THR A 79 -2.59 21.73 16.14
C THR A 79 -3.71 21.71 15.11
N PHE A 80 -4.93 21.45 15.54
CA PHE A 80 -6.07 21.31 14.64
C PHE A 80 -7.37 21.83 15.28
N SER A 81 -8.25 22.34 14.45
CA SER A 81 -9.63 22.70 14.79
C SER A 81 -10.52 22.50 13.56
N ILE A 82 -11.78 22.12 13.79
CA ILE A 82 -12.80 22.07 12.72
C ILE A 82 -13.16 23.47 12.22
N PHE A 83 -12.83 24.52 12.98
CA PHE A 83 -12.98 25.91 12.53
C PHE A 83 -11.84 26.40 11.66
N ASP A 84 -10.67 25.74 11.70
CA ASP A 84 -9.55 26.11 10.84
C ASP A 84 -9.91 25.87 9.37
N THR A 85 -9.37 26.70 8.48
CA THR A 85 -9.58 26.52 7.04
C THR A 85 -8.94 25.20 6.58
N ASP A 86 -9.46 24.60 5.50
CA ASP A 86 -8.92 23.33 4.98
C ASP A 86 -7.41 23.47 4.67
N LYS A 87 -7.00 24.65 4.19
CA LYS A 87 -5.58 25.00 4.00
C LYS A 87 -4.77 24.86 5.29
N MET A 88 -5.24 25.43 6.40
CA MET A 88 -4.54 25.37 7.69
C MET A 88 -4.49 23.94 8.21
N GLN A 89 -5.61 23.23 8.14
CA GLN A 89 -5.73 21.84 8.57
C GLN A 89 -4.78 20.91 7.81
N MET A 90 -4.73 21.01 6.48
CA MET A 90 -3.84 20.21 5.63
C MET A 90 -2.37 20.61 5.76
N SER A 91 -2.07 21.90 5.90
CA SER A 91 -0.70 22.38 6.12
C SER A 91 -0.14 21.86 7.44
N ALA A 92 -0.93 21.92 8.51
CA ALA A 92 -0.56 21.42 9.83
C ALA A 92 -0.27 19.91 9.80
N LEU A 93 -1.09 19.12 9.09
CA LEU A 93 -0.84 17.69 8.87
C LEU A 93 0.49 17.44 8.16
N ALA A 94 0.72 18.10 7.03
CA ALA A 94 1.92 17.88 6.22
C ALA A 94 3.19 18.26 7.00
N ASP A 95 3.17 19.38 7.73
CA ASP A 95 4.29 19.82 8.55
C ASP A 95 4.54 18.90 9.75
N PHE A 96 3.48 18.39 10.37
CA PHE A 96 3.60 17.39 11.43
C PHE A 96 4.27 16.13 10.88
N VAL A 97 3.80 15.59 9.76
CA VAL A 97 4.37 14.38 9.15
C VAL A 97 5.83 14.57 8.78
N LYS A 98 6.15 15.68 8.10
CA LYS A 98 7.52 16.01 7.70
C LYS A 98 8.49 16.09 8.88
N LYS A 99 8.07 16.71 9.99
CA LYS A 99 8.95 16.93 11.15
C LYS A 99 9.15 15.67 11.98
N TYR A 100 8.13 14.82 12.04
CA TYR A 100 8.06 13.78 13.05
C TYR A 100 8.12 12.35 12.48
N PHE A 101 7.61 12.14 11.28
CA PHE A 101 7.76 10.88 10.52
C PHE A 101 8.75 11.10 9.39
N THR A 102 9.97 11.52 9.72
CA THR A 102 10.97 11.96 8.72
C THR A 102 11.32 10.84 7.73
N ALA A 103 11.42 9.60 8.19
CA ALA A 103 11.69 8.44 7.34
C ALA A 103 10.50 8.14 6.42
N GLU A 104 9.29 8.05 6.97
CA GLU A 104 8.09 7.79 6.18
C GLU A 104 7.77 8.94 5.22
N HIS A 105 8.09 10.18 5.60
CA HIS A 105 8.00 11.36 4.74
C HIS A 105 9.00 11.29 3.59
N ALA A 106 10.25 10.90 3.86
CA ALA A 106 11.24 10.66 2.81
C ALA A 106 10.75 9.59 1.83
N ASP A 107 10.12 8.52 2.33
CA ASP A 107 9.52 7.47 1.50
C ASP A 107 8.38 7.96 0.61
N LEU A 108 7.65 9.02 0.99
CA LEU A 108 6.64 9.66 0.13
C LEU A 108 7.29 10.28 -1.11
N LEU A 109 8.47 10.87 -0.93
CA LEU A 109 9.21 11.62 -1.95
C LEU A 109 10.17 10.75 -2.77
N ASP A 110 10.53 9.58 -2.25
CA ASP A 110 11.49 8.68 -2.89
C ASP A 110 10.92 8.06 -4.18
N ASN A 111 11.47 8.41 -5.34
CA ASN A 111 11.09 7.84 -6.63
C ASN A 111 11.82 6.53 -6.98
N THR A 112 12.71 6.03 -6.12
CA THR A 112 13.65 4.95 -6.45
C THR A 112 13.20 3.55 -6.04
N ARG A 113 11.93 3.39 -5.63
CA ARG A 113 11.43 2.10 -5.16
C ARG A 113 11.64 0.95 -6.15
N ASN A 114 12.20 -0.14 -5.66
CA ASN A 114 12.57 -1.28 -6.50
C ASN A 114 11.48 -2.35 -6.48
N MET A 115 11.29 -2.98 -7.64
CA MET A 115 10.45 -4.16 -7.77
C MET A 115 11.23 -5.37 -7.25
N LEU A 116 10.53 -6.33 -6.69
CA LEU A 116 11.13 -7.59 -6.26
C LEU A 116 11.12 -8.60 -7.40
N ASP A 117 12.11 -9.47 -7.45
CA ASP A 117 12.19 -10.55 -8.42
C ASP A 117 12.22 -11.91 -7.71
N LEU A 118 11.42 -12.87 -8.19
CA LEU A 118 11.34 -14.20 -7.58
C LEU A 118 12.68 -14.93 -7.68
N VAL A 119 13.39 -14.80 -8.79
CA VAL A 119 14.69 -15.43 -9.02
C VAL A 119 15.67 -14.96 -7.96
N ASP A 120 15.80 -13.64 -7.81
CA ASP A 120 16.74 -13.06 -6.86
C ASP A 120 16.42 -13.48 -5.42
N GLU A 121 15.15 -13.47 -5.01
CA GLU A 121 14.76 -13.92 -3.67
C GLU A 121 15.00 -15.42 -3.45
N MET A 122 14.73 -16.26 -4.45
CA MET A 122 14.99 -17.70 -4.38
C MET A 122 16.50 -18.01 -4.31
N LEU A 123 17.31 -17.30 -5.08
CA LEU A 123 18.77 -17.42 -5.06
C LEU A 123 19.36 -17.01 -3.71
N LYS A 124 18.85 -15.95 -3.08
CA LYS A 124 19.25 -15.56 -1.72
C LYS A 124 18.96 -16.65 -0.69
N ILE A 125 17.86 -17.39 -0.85
CA ILE A 125 17.45 -18.43 0.11
C ILE A 125 18.24 -19.72 -0.11
N PHE A 126 18.26 -20.22 -1.35
CA PHE A 126 18.74 -21.57 -1.66
C PHE A 126 20.10 -21.60 -2.38
N GLY A 127 20.52 -20.51 -3.01
CA GLY A 127 21.71 -20.47 -3.86
C GLY A 127 21.58 -21.32 -5.13
N ASN A 128 22.74 -21.63 -5.73
CA ASN A 128 22.82 -22.43 -6.97
C ASN A 128 23.06 -23.93 -6.72
N GLY A 129 22.91 -24.38 -5.47
CA GLY A 129 23.18 -25.76 -5.08
C GLY A 129 22.26 -26.79 -5.73
N GLU A 130 22.71 -28.05 -5.70
CA GLU A 130 21.90 -29.19 -6.09
C GLU A 130 20.70 -29.36 -5.15
N ILE A 131 19.63 -29.95 -5.68
CA ILE A 131 18.45 -30.31 -4.90
C ILE A 131 18.83 -31.46 -3.93
N PRO A 132 18.55 -31.35 -2.62
CA PRO A 132 18.78 -32.42 -1.66
C PRO A 132 18.02 -33.70 -2.03
N GLN A 133 18.58 -34.85 -1.64
CA GLN A 133 18.07 -36.17 -2.03
C GLN A 133 16.58 -36.39 -1.68
N ASN A 134 16.16 -35.98 -0.47
CA ASN A 134 14.77 -36.07 -0.01
C ASN A 134 13.78 -35.29 -0.92
N LEU A 135 14.21 -34.15 -1.47
CA LEU A 135 13.42 -33.31 -2.35
C LEU A 135 13.43 -33.84 -3.78
N GLU A 136 14.53 -34.47 -4.21
CA GLU A 136 14.66 -35.18 -5.49
C GLU A 136 13.75 -36.42 -5.54
N GLU A 137 13.71 -37.22 -4.47
CA GLU A 137 12.78 -38.35 -4.33
C GLU A 137 11.33 -37.88 -4.45
N GLY A 138 10.96 -36.83 -3.71
CA GLY A 138 9.64 -36.20 -3.82
C GLY A 138 9.33 -35.68 -5.23
N ARG A 139 10.34 -35.16 -5.96
CA ARG A 139 10.18 -34.73 -7.37
C ARG A 139 9.91 -35.91 -8.30
N GLN A 140 10.57 -37.04 -8.08
CA GLN A 140 10.37 -38.27 -8.88
C GLN A 140 8.99 -38.86 -8.65
N GLU A 141 8.53 -38.91 -7.40
CA GLU A 141 7.16 -39.29 -7.03
C GLU A 141 6.14 -38.37 -7.68
N TYR A 142 6.35 -37.06 -7.57
CA TYR A 142 5.51 -36.04 -8.17
C TYR A 142 5.39 -36.23 -9.69
N ASN A 143 6.51 -36.40 -10.39
CA ASN A 143 6.52 -36.62 -11.83
C ASN A 143 5.89 -37.96 -12.24
N SER A 144 6.05 -39.00 -11.43
CA SER A 144 5.40 -40.29 -11.62
C SER A 144 3.88 -40.18 -11.47
N TRP A 145 3.43 -39.46 -10.45
CA TRP A 145 2.03 -39.17 -10.23
C TRP A 145 1.42 -38.39 -11.41
N LEU A 146 2.09 -37.35 -11.91
CA LEU A 146 1.64 -36.62 -13.10
C LEU A 146 1.49 -37.53 -14.33
N GLY A 147 2.42 -38.48 -14.52
CA GLY A 147 2.37 -39.44 -15.62
C GLY A 147 1.16 -40.37 -15.54
N LYS A 148 0.77 -40.78 -14.33
CA LYS A 148 -0.40 -41.65 -14.10
C LYS A 148 -1.75 -40.93 -14.26
N ASN A 149 -1.76 -39.60 -14.25
CA ASN A 149 -2.97 -38.77 -14.31
C ASN A 149 -3.06 -37.96 -15.61
N ASP A 150 -2.36 -38.36 -16.68
CA ASP A 150 -2.36 -37.68 -17.99
C ASP A 150 -1.88 -36.21 -17.95
N LEU A 151 -1.06 -35.85 -16.96
CA LEU A 151 -0.50 -34.50 -16.76
C LEU A 151 1.01 -34.45 -17.04
N ALA A 152 1.52 -35.36 -17.87
CA ALA A 152 2.96 -35.52 -18.10
C ALA A 152 3.67 -34.25 -18.64
N LEU A 153 2.93 -33.32 -19.25
CA LEU A 153 3.46 -32.03 -19.73
C LEU A 153 3.92 -31.09 -18.59
N LEU A 154 3.48 -31.32 -17.36
CA LEU A 154 3.81 -30.51 -16.19
C LEU A 154 5.04 -31.03 -15.42
N LYS A 155 5.70 -32.08 -15.92
CA LYS A 155 6.84 -32.69 -15.25
C LYS A 155 7.99 -31.70 -15.06
N VAL A 156 8.56 -31.70 -13.86
CA VAL A 156 9.69 -30.84 -13.51
C VAL A 156 10.98 -31.60 -13.66
N LYS A 157 11.88 -31.13 -14.53
CA LYS A 157 13.19 -31.79 -14.82
C LYS A 157 14.39 -31.13 -14.13
N GLU A 158 14.14 -30.10 -13.33
CA GLU A 158 15.22 -29.33 -12.70
C GLU A 158 15.96 -30.11 -11.62
N LYS A 159 17.28 -29.87 -11.56
CA LYS A 159 18.21 -30.54 -10.65
C LYS A 159 18.90 -29.59 -9.67
N THR A 160 18.76 -28.28 -9.86
CA THR A 160 19.33 -27.24 -9.00
C THR A 160 18.25 -26.26 -8.58
N PHE A 161 18.42 -25.63 -7.41
CA PHE A 161 17.43 -24.65 -6.93
C PHE A 161 17.31 -23.44 -7.85
N GLN A 162 18.39 -23.02 -8.50
CA GLN A 162 18.33 -21.93 -9.47
C GLN A 162 17.36 -22.26 -10.61
N HIS A 163 17.35 -23.47 -11.16
CA HIS A 163 16.43 -23.69 -12.28
C HIS A 163 14.97 -23.83 -11.82
N LEU A 164 14.72 -24.17 -10.54
CA LEU A 164 13.38 -24.32 -9.99
C LEU A 164 12.57 -23.02 -9.92
N PHE A 165 13.20 -21.84 -9.92
CA PHE A 165 12.45 -20.57 -9.93
C PHE A 165 11.74 -20.30 -11.26
N HIS A 166 12.20 -20.88 -12.37
CA HIS A 166 11.55 -20.74 -13.68
C HIS A 166 10.34 -21.67 -13.88
N VAL A 167 10.23 -22.70 -13.05
CA VAL A 167 9.12 -23.65 -13.12
C VAL A 167 7.82 -22.92 -12.73
N ARG A 168 6.84 -22.86 -13.63
CA ARG A 168 5.53 -22.28 -13.33
C ARG A 168 4.60 -23.35 -12.77
N TYR A 169 3.89 -23.01 -11.71
CA TYR A 169 2.96 -23.91 -11.03
C TYR A 169 1.65 -23.15 -10.74
N ASP A 170 0.51 -23.64 -11.23
CA ASP A 170 -0.81 -23.10 -10.87
C ASP A 170 -1.54 -24.06 -9.91
N PRO A 171 -1.68 -23.70 -8.62
CA PRO A 171 -2.34 -24.54 -7.61
C PRO A 171 -3.83 -24.73 -7.87
N LYS A 172 -4.44 -23.96 -8.78
CA LYS A 172 -5.86 -24.13 -9.14
C LYS A 172 -6.09 -25.34 -10.05
N TRP A 173 -5.07 -25.81 -10.77
CA TRP A 173 -5.26 -26.79 -11.83
C TRP A 173 -5.14 -28.22 -11.32
N TYR A 174 -4.48 -28.45 -10.18
CA TYR A 174 -4.38 -29.78 -9.59
C TYR A 174 -3.89 -29.74 -8.13
N LYS A 175 -4.32 -30.74 -7.35
CA LYS A 175 -3.84 -31.04 -5.99
C LYS A 175 -2.88 -32.23 -6.12
N GLY A 176 -1.59 -31.94 -6.28
CA GLY A 176 -0.51 -32.93 -6.37
C GLY A 176 -0.38 -33.81 -5.12
N PRO A 177 0.56 -34.78 -5.14
CA PRO A 177 0.78 -35.69 -4.02
C PRO A 177 1.27 -34.93 -2.78
N ASP A 178 0.88 -35.39 -1.59
CA ASP A 178 1.35 -34.80 -0.33
C ASP A 178 2.79 -35.26 -0.02
N ASN A 179 3.76 -34.67 -0.72
CA ASN A 179 5.18 -34.90 -0.51
C ASN A 179 5.97 -33.60 -0.40
N LEU A 180 7.23 -33.70 0.03
CA LEU A 180 8.07 -32.53 0.30
C LEU A 180 8.27 -31.64 -0.95
N PHE A 181 8.40 -32.24 -2.14
CA PHE A 181 8.55 -31.48 -3.38
C PHE A 181 7.30 -30.67 -3.73
N TRP A 182 6.13 -31.26 -3.51
CA TRP A 182 4.87 -30.56 -3.69
C TRP A 182 4.70 -29.39 -2.71
N GLN A 183 5.04 -29.61 -1.43
CA GLN A 183 5.02 -28.56 -0.42
C GLN A 183 5.96 -27.40 -0.78
N PHE A 184 7.16 -27.71 -1.31
CA PHE A 184 8.08 -26.71 -1.84
C PHE A 184 7.45 -25.89 -2.97
N LEU A 185 6.86 -26.53 -3.98
CA LEU A 185 6.20 -25.84 -5.10
C LEU A 185 5.09 -24.91 -4.60
N GLY A 186 4.29 -25.36 -3.63
CA GLY A 186 3.27 -24.54 -2.98
C GLY A 186 3.84 -23.29 -2.30
N LYS A 187 4.89 -23.44 -1.48
CA LYS A 187 5.55 -22.32 -0.80
C LYS A 187 6.19 -21.34 -1.79
N LYS A 188 6.86 -21.85 -2.83
CA LYS A 188 7.43 -21.03 -3.92
C LYS A 188 6.35 -20.21 -4.63
N GLN A 189 5.22 -20.85 -4.95
CA GLN A 189 4.11 -20.17 -5.62
C GLN A 189 3.46 -19.11 -4.73
N ASN A 190 3.39 -19.35 -3.41
CA ASN A 190 2.94 -18.33 -2.47
C ASN A 190 3.86 -17.10 -2.49
N LEU A 191 5.19 -17.30 -2.50
CA LEU A 191 6.14 -16.20 -2.65
C LEU A 191 5.93 -15.46 -3.96
N LEU A 192 5.81 -16.16 -5.09
CA LEU A 192 5.54 -15.55 -6.39
C LEU A 192 4.27 -14.69 -6.36
N ASN A 193 3.17 -15.22 -5.81
CA ASN A 193 1.91 -14.50 -5.72
C ASN A 193 2.03 -13.25 -4.84
N SER A 194 2.76 -13.32 -3.72
CA SER A 194 3.01 -12.18 -2.84
C SER A 194 3.87 -11.11 -3.53
N ILE A 195 4.94 -11.53 -4.22
CA ILE A 195 5.80 -10.63 -5.02
C ILE A 195 4.98 -9.94 -6.10
N LEU A 196 4.15 -10.67 -6.86
CA LEU A 196 3.31 -10.09 -7.90
C LEU A 196 2.35 -9.04 -7.35
N LYS A 197 1.69 -9.31 -6.20
CA LYS A 197 0.81 -8.34 -5.55
C LYS A 197 1.57 -7.08 -5.12
N TYR A 198 2.71 -7.25 -4.45
CA TYR A 198 3.57 -6.15 -4.03
C TYR A 198 4.06 -5.31 -5.21
N ASN A 199 4.58 -5.97 -6.24
CA ASN A 199 5.09 -5.34 -7.46
C ASN A 199 4.00 -4.58 -8.22
N ASN A 200 2.79 -5.14 -8.34
CA ASN A 200 1.68 -4.42 -8.97
C ASN A 200 1.33 -3.13 -8.20
N LEU A 201 1.48 -3.16 -6.88
CA LEU A 201 1.28 -2.00 -6.02
C LEU A 201 2.37 -0.94 -6.24
N GLU A 202 3.64 -1.35 -6.23
CA GLU A 202 4.80 -0.48 -6.49
C GLU A 202 4.78 0.11 -7.91
N LEU A 203 4.38 -0.68 -8.92
CA LEU A 203 4.22 -0.19 -10.28
C LEU A 203 3.13 0.87 -10.38
N SER A 204 2.00 0.65 -9.72
CA SER A 204 0.92 1.64 -9.64
C SER A 204 1.48 2.94 -9.06
N LEU A 205 2.24 2.88 -7.97
CA LEU A 205 2.87 4.06 -7.39
C LEU A 205 3.89 4.75 -8.31
N LYS A 206 4.73 4.00 -9.02
CA LYS A 206 5.66 4.57 -10.00
C LYS A 206 4.92 5.36 -11.08
N VAL A 207 3.85 4.77 -11.60
CA VAL A 207 2.96 5.46 -12.55
C VAL A 207 2.41 6.73 -11.89
N LEU A 208 1.89 6.63 -10.67
CA LEU A 208 1.34 7.76 -9.92
C LEU A 208 2.34 8.91 -9.68
N ARG A 209 3.59 8.57 -9.36
CA ARG A 209 4.68 9.54 -9.12
C ARG A 209 5.18 10.22 -10.39
N SER A 210 5.04 9.56 -11.54
CA SER A 210 5.32 10.18 -12.84
C SER A 210 4.23 11.17 -13.29
N LEU A 211 3.08 11.20 -12.61
CA LEU A 211 2.00 12.13 -12.90
C LEU A 211 2.33 13.54 -12.40
N LYS A 212 1.84 14.55 -13.11
CA LYS A 212 1.99 15.97 -12.77
C LYS A 212 0.68 16.57 -12.25
N GLY A 213 0.78 17.72 -11.60
CA GLY A 213 -0.37 18.52 -11.14
C GLY A 213 -1.12 17.87 -9.98
N LEU A 214 -2.46 17.92 -10.01
CA LEU A 214 -3.34 17.44 -8.93
C LEU A 214 -3.01 16.01 -8.46
N LYS A 215 -2.68 15.10 -9.36
CA LYS A 215 -2.45 13.68 -9.03
C LYS A 215 -1.26 13.49 -8.09
N GLN A 216 -0.16 14.22 -8.35
CA GLN A 216 1.03 14.20 -7.50
C GLN A 216 0.71 14.77 -6.12
N LYS A 217 -0.02 15.89 -6.08
CA LYS A 217 -0.41 16.57 -4.84
C LYS A 217 -1.36 15.70 -4.00
N PHE A 218 -2.35 15.08 -4.63
CA PHE A 218 -3.23 14.11 -3.99
C PHE A 218 -2.40 12.97 -3.38
N GLY A 219 -1.50 12.37 -4.16
CA GLY A 219 -0.63 11.30 -3.67
C GLY A 219 0.20 11.70 -2.46
N TYR A 220 0.74 12.91 -2.43
CA TYR A 220 1.51 13.42 -1.30
C TYR A 220 0.65 13.64 -0.05
N PHE A 221 -0.44 14.41 -0.17
CA PHE A 221 -1.29 14.75 0.97
C PHE A 221 -2.06 13.54 1.51
N TYR A 222 -2.51 12.64 0.63
CA TYR A 222 -3.13 11.39 1.03
C TYR A 222 -2.13 10.47 1.76
N GLY A 223 -0.87 10.43 1.31
CA GLY A 223 0.20 9.73 2.01
C GLY A 223 0.40 10.26 3.43
N CYS A 224 0.46 11.58 3.61
CA CYS A 224 0.54 12.22 4.94
C CYS A 224 -0.66 11.83 5.83
N PHE A 225 -1.87 11.86 5.26
CA PHE A 225 -3.09 11.45 5.95
C PHE A 225 -3.02 9.99 6.42
N VAL A 226 -2.57 9.07 5.57
CA VAL A 226 -2.43 7.65 5.92
C VAL A 226 -1.35 7.41 6.99
N ILE A 227 -0.24 8.15 6.96
CA ILE A 227 0.79 8.06 8.01
C ILE A 227 0.19 8.44 9.37
N LEU A 228 -0.52 9.58 9.46
CA LEU A 228 -1.20 9.98 10.70
C LEU A 228 -2.25 8.94 11.11
N LYS A 229 -3.07 8.46 10.16
CA LYS A 229 -4.08 7.42 10.38
C LYS A 229 -3.48 6.17 11.03
N LYS A 230 -2.38 5.65 10.46
CA LYS A 230 -1.68 4.45 10.96
C LYS A 230 -1.09 4.68 12.35
N TYR A 231 -0.48 5.84 12.58
CA TYR A 231 0.03 6.21 13.89
C TYR A 231 -1.05 6.17 14.96
N LEU A 232 -2.20 6.82 14.71
CA LEU A 232 -3.30 6.85 15.66
C LEU A 232 -3.87 5.46 15.91
N LYS A 233 -4.04 4.64 14.86
CA LYS A 233 -4.46 3.25 15.01
C LYS A 233 -3.51 2.44 15.93
N SER A 234 -2.21 2.72 15.89
CA SER A 234 -1.22 2.03 16.72
C SER A 234 -1.16 2.52 18.18
N LYS A 235 -1.75 3.68 18.47
CA LYS A 235 -1.72 4.31 19.80
C LYS A 235 -3.05 4.24 20.53
N MET A 236 -4.14 4.20 19.80
CA MET A 236 -5.46 4.04 20.37
C MET A 236 -5.64 2.62 20.92
N GLU A 237 -6.13 2.53 22.14
CA GLU A 237 -6.56 1.25 22.69
C GLU A 237 -7.70 0.68 21.84
N PRO A 238 -7.80 -0.65 21.69
CA PRO A 238 -8.88 -1.29 20.95
C PRO A 238 -10.26 -0.81 21.44
N CYS A 239 -11.13 -0.35 20.52
CA CYS A 239 -12.52 -0.03 20.89
C CYS A 239 -13.24 -1.33 21.26
N GLU A 240 -13.84 -1.34 22.43
CA GLU A 240 -14.63 -2.46 22.95
C GLU A 240 -15.83 -2.81 22.06
N ASN A 241 -16.40 -1.82 21.38
CA ASN A 241 -17.60 -1.97 20.55
C ASN A 241 -17.33 -2.50 19.13
N SER A 242 -16.14 -3.04 18.84
CA SER A 242 -15.77 -3.68 17.56
C SER A 242 -15.86 -2.82 16.28
N VAL A 243 -16.13 -1.50 16.39
CA VAL A 243 -16.14 -0.59 15.25
C VAL A 243 -14.75 -0.52 14.62
N ASP A 244 -14.66 -0.72 13.29
CA ASP A 244 -13.39 -0.63 12.56
C ASP A 244 -12.76 0.76 12.73
N PHE A 245 -11.44 0.82 12.80
CA PHE A 245 -10.74 2.09 12.94
C PHE A 245 -10.95 3.03 11.74
N ASN A 246 -11.12 2.49 10.54
CA ASN A 246 -11.33 3.31 9.35
C ASN A 246 -12.78 3.82 9.21
N ASP A 247 -13.72 3.35 10.04
CA ASP A 247 -15.08 3.89 10.11
C ASP A 247 -15.13 5.06 11.10
N PHE A 248 -14.55 6.21 10.72
CA PHE A 248 -14.47 7.38 11.60
C PHE A 248 -15.85 7.91 12.01
N GLU A 249 -16.81 7.91 11.10
CA GLU A 249 -18.19 8.30 11.41
C GLU A 249 -18.82 7.32 12.42
N GLY A 250 -18.68 6.01 12.22
CA GLY A 250 -19.11 5.01 13.18
C GLY A 250 -18.40 5.15 14.53
N LYS A 251 -17.11 5.49 14.55
CA LYS A 251 -16.37 5.75 15.80
C LYS A 251 -16.95 6.92 16.59
N ILE A 252 -17.38 7.98 15.91
CA ILE A 252 -18.01 9.15 16.51
C ILE A 252 -19.43 8.84 16.98
N THR A 253 -20.22 8.20 16.13
CA THR A 253 -21.67 8.04 16.29
C THR A 253 -22.06 6.81 17.13
N LYS A 254 -21.23 5.76 17.16
CA LYS A 254 -21.55 4.44 17.76
C LYS A 254 -20.60 4.01 18.89
N CYS A 255 -19.35 4.50 18.95
CA CYS A 255 -18.39 4.08 20.00
C CYS A 255 -18.27 5.17 21.10
N ASN A 256 -18.61 4.78 22.34
CA ASN A 256 -18.49 5.62 23.54
C ASN A 256 -17.46 5.08 24.54
N CYS A 257 -16.58 4.16 24.12
CA CYS A 257 -15.51 3.69 24.99
C CYS A 257 -14.56 4.85 25.34
N ILE A 258 -13.77 4.66 26.41
CA ILE A 258 -12.84 5.68 26.93
C ILE A 258 -11.88 6.15 25.82
N SER A 259 -11.22 5.20 25.14
CA SER A 259 -10.33 5.47 24.01
C SER A 259 -11.01 6.31 22.93
N CYS A 260 -12.15 5.87 22.38
CA CYS A 260 -12.82 6.66 21.33
C CYS A 260 -13.26 8.04 21.82
N SER A 261 -13.69 8.17 23.08
CA SER A 261 -14.11 9.45 23.64
C SER A 261 -12.94 10.44 23.79
N GLU A 262 -11.76 9.96 24.19
CA GLU A 262 -10.54 10.77 24.25
C GLU A 262 -10.14 11.31 22.87
N TYR A 263 -10.22 10.47 21.84
CA TYR A 263 -9.77 10.82 20.48
C TYR A 263 -10.89 11.41 19.60
N LYS A 264 -12.13 11.58 20.07
CA LYS A 264 -13.28 12.04 19.27
C LYS A 264 -12.99 13.30 18.43
N PRO A 265 -12.39 14.39 18.98
CA PRO A 265 -12.04 15.56 18.18
C PRO A 265 -11.05 15.26 17.05
N LEU A 266 -10.07 14.39 17.31
CA LEU A 266 -9.07 14.00 16.31
C LEU A 266 -9.68 13.07 15.25
N ILE A 267 -10.59 12.17 15.63
CA ILE A 267 -11.34 11.34 14.70
C ILE A 267 -12.25 12.20 13.81
N ALA A 268 -12.89 13.24 14.36
CA ALA A 268 -13.68 14.20 13.58
C ALA A 268 -12.81 14.99 12.58
N TYR A 269 -11.61 15.38 12.99
CA TYR A 269 -10.62 15.97 12.10
C TYR A 269 -10.21 15.01 10.96
N LEU A 270 -9.95 13.73 11.26
CA LEU A 270 -9.64 12.73 10.24
C LEU A 270 -10.81 12.49 9.28
N LEU A 271 -12.05 12.46 9.79
CA LEU A 271 -13.26 12.34 8.98
C LEU A 271 -13.41 13.53 8.02
N HIS A 272 -13.17 14.75 8.51
CA HIS A 272 -13.18 15.95 7.68
C HIS A 272 -12.16 15.87 6.54
N LEU A 273 -10.92 15.52 6.85
CA LEU A 273 -9.86 15.33 5.84
C LEU A 273 -10.20 14.22 4.86
N GLN A 274 -10.77 13.11 5.34
CA GLN A 274 -11.23 12.02 4.49
C GLN A 274 -12.25 12.52 3.45
N GLY A 275 -13.20 13.35 3.86
CA GLY A 275 -14.19 13.94 2.95
C GLY A 275 -13.57 14.78 1.82
N ILE A 276 -12.46 15.48 2.07
CA ILE A 276 -11.71 16.20 1.02
C ILE A 276 -11.17 15.20 -0.02
N PHE A 277 -10.58 14.09 0.40
CA PHE A 277 -10.03 13.09 -0.53
C PHE A 277 -11.10 12.31 -1.28
N ASP A 278 -12.18 11.91 -0.59
CA ASP A 278 -13.29 11.18 -1.21
C ASP A 278 -14.04 12.08 -2.24
N THR A 279 -14.06 13.40 -2.01
CA THR A 279 -14.52 14.39 -3.00
C THR A 279 -13.67 14.36 -4.28
N VAL A 280 -12.33 14.39 -4.15
CA VAL A 280 -11.42 14.34 -5.30
C VAL A 280 -11.68 13.10 -6.15
N ILE A 281 -11.84 11.94 -5.49
CA ILE A 281 -12.09 10.65 -6.14
C ILE A 281 -13.41 10.71 -6.93
N THR A 282 -14.47 11.22 -6.32
CA THR A 282 -15.83 11.20 -6.89
C THR A 282 -16.00 12.18 -8.05
N LEU A 283 -15.39 13.37 -7.97
CA LEU A 283 -15.67 14.46 -8.91
C LEU A 283 -14.68 14.53 -10.08
N HIS A 284 -13.50 13.90 -9.99
CA HIS A 284 -12.55 13.96 -11.09
C HIS A 284 -12.71 12.81 -12.09
N PRO A 285 -12.52 13.08 -13.41
CA PRO A 285 -12.58 12.06 -14.48
C PRO A 285 -11.59 10.90 -14.35
N LEU A 286 -10.68 10.95 -13.37
CA LEU A 286 -9.62 9.98 -13.14
C LEU A 286 -9.81 9.23 -11.82
N GLU A 287 -11.06 9.00 -11.41
CA GLU A 287 -11.45 8.23 -10.22
C GLU A 287 -10.56 6.99 -10.00
N GLN A 288 -10.40 6.16 -11.03
CA GLN A 288 -9.57 4.95 -10.97
C GLN A 288 -8.11 5.23 -10.56
N THR A 289 -7.55 6.35 -10.99
CA THR A 289 -6.18 6.75 -10.63
C THR A 289 -6.09 7.05 -9.14
N TYR A 290 -7.02 7.84 -8.61
CA TYR A 290 -7.04 8.20 -7.19
C TYR A 290 -7.37 7.01 -6.29
N SER A 291 -8.27 6.13 -6.73
CA SER A 291 -8.57 4.85 -6.07
C SER A 291 -7.33 3.95 -6.00
N ASN A 292 -6.51 3.91 -7.05
CA ASN A 292 -5.25 3.18 -7.04
C ASN A 292 -4.22 3.79 -6.07
N ILE A 293 -4.14 5.13 -5.97
CA ILE A 293 -3.30 5.82 -4.97
C ILE A 293 -3.73 5.43 -3.55
N LYS A 294 -5.04 5.48 -3.29
CA LYS A 294 -5.62 5.13 -1.99
C LYS A 294 -5.29 3.68 -1.63
N TYR A 295 -5.59 2.76 -2.55
CA TYR A 295 -5.29 1.34 -2.40
C TYR A 295 -3.81 1.08 -2.10
N TYR A 296 -2.91 1.80 -2.79
CA TYR A 296 -1.48 1.74 -2.52
C TYR A 296 -1.14 2.04 -1.06
N TYR A 297 -1.48 3.22 -0.56
CA TYR A 297 -1.05 3.65 0.78
C TYR A 297 -1.67 2.80 1.89
N GLU A 298 -2.90 2.34 1.67
CA GLU A 298 -3.63 1.52 2.64
C GLU A 298 -3.09 0.08 2.74
N ASN A 299 -2.54 -0.47 1.65
CA ASN A 299 -2.18 -1.89 1.59
C ASN A 299 -0.67 -2.18 1.47
N GLN A 300 0.17 -1.15 1.28
CA GLN A 300 1.62 -1.32 1.08
C GLN A 300 2.27 -2.20 2.15
N ASP A 301 2.00 -1.92 3.43
CA ASP A 301 2.62 -2.67 4.54
C ASP A 301 2.12 -4.11 4.62
N ILE A 302 0.86 -4.35 4.20
CA ILE A 302 0.26 -5.69 4.19
C ILE A 302 0.97 -6.55 3.16
N PHE A 303 1.11 -6.07 1.92
CA PHE A 303 1.78 -6.85 0.88
C PHE A 303 3.27 -7.02 1.14
N LYS A 304 3.94 -6.02 1.72
CA LYS A 304 5.33 -6.17 2.15
C LYS A 304 5.47 -7.28 3.19
N LYS A 305 4.61 -7.32 4.20
CA LYS A 305 4.57 -8.39 5.22
C LYS A 305 4.23 -9.75 4.62
N ASP A 306 3.35 -9.82 3.64
CA ASP A 306 3.01 -11.07 2.94
C ASP A 306 4.23 -11.65 2.21
N VAL A 307 5.04 -10.79 1.59
CA VAL A 307 6.32 -11.19 0.97
C VAL A 307 7.30 -11.67 2.03
N GLU A 308 7.52 -10.90 3.10
CA GLU A 308 8.44 -11.25 4.20
C GLU A 308 8.08 -12.60 4.82
N LYS A 309 6.79 -12.82 5.11
CA LYS A 309 6.26 -14.09 5.62
C LYS A 309 6.47 -15.24 4.64
N SER A 310 6.29 -15.00 3.34
CA SER A 310 6.50 -16.03 2.32
C SER A 310 7.97 -16.42 2.18
N ILE A 311 8.89 -15.45 2.32
CA ILE A 311 10.34 -15.68 2.38
C ILE A 311 10.68 -16.51 3.63
N GLU A 312 10.15 -16.16 4.79
CA GLU A 312 10.40 -16.88 6.04
C GLU A 312 9.90 -18.34 5.96
N ASN A 313 8.70 -18.55 5.42
CA ASN A 313 8.17 -19.90 5.18
C ASN A 313 9.06 -20.78 4.29
N LEU A 314 9.76 -20.18 3.32
CA LEU A 314 10.72 -20.87 2.45
C LEU A 314 12.06 -21.12 3.15
N LYS A 315 12.53 -20.18 3.98
CA LYS A 315 13.73 -20.37 4.81
C LYS A 315 13.54 -21.48 5.84
N ASP A 316 12.36 -21.57 6.46
CA ASP A 316 12.05 -22.65 7.39
C ASP A 316 11.90 -23.99 6.68
N PHE A 317 11.32 -23.98 5.47
CA PHE A 317 11.30 -25.18 4.64
C PHE A 317 12.71 -25.64 4.24
N LYS A 318 13.63 -24.70 3.95
CA LYS A 318 15.04 -25.04 3.67
C LYS A 318 15.69 -25.80 4.83
N LYS A 319 15.41 -25.40 6.08
CA LYS A 319 15.93 -26.09 7.28
C LYS A 319 15.40 -27.52 7.33
N LEU A 320 14.08 -27.70 7.17
CA LEU A 320 13.43 -29.01 7.16
C LEU A 320 14.04 -30.00 6.14
N ILE A 321 14.44 -29.54 4.96
CA ILE A 321 15.02 -30.41 3.93
C ILE A 321 16.55 -30.60 4.08
N SER A 322 17.19 -29.84 4.97
CA SER A 322 18.62 -29.94 5.26
C SER A 322 18.92 -30.84 6.46
N ASP A 323 17.91 -31.13 7.29
CA ASP A 323 17.95 -32.04 8.44
C ASP A 323 17.54 -33.48 8.05
#